data_AF-A0AAE1W1X6-F1
#
_entry.id   AF-A0AAE1W1X6-F1
#
_cell.length_a   1.000
_cell.length_b   1.000
_cell.length_c   1.000
_cell.angle_alpha   90.00
_cell.angle_beta   90.00
_cell.angle_gamma   90.00
#
_symmetry.space_group_name_H-M   'P 1'
#
loop_
_entity.id
_entity.type
_entity.pdbx_description
1 polymer ?
#
loop_
_entity_poly.entity_id
_entity_poly.type
_entity_poly.pdbx_seq_one_letter_code
_entity_poly.pdbx_strand_id
1 'polypeptide(L)'
;MKPPPSSYSSSSSSSILRKGRLSPYLVALLAFIFFVTILYGEDFSCIFGDQFEPHHPSHLRQSSSSTTKKKGEKLAFAVGEGEKGCDIFKGRWVWDEGRPLYEEWECPYIQPQLTCQEHGRPDKDYQHWRWQPHGCSLPSFNATLMLESLRDKRMMFVGDSLNRGQYVSLVCLLHKMIPENAKSMETFGSLTVFTAKDYNATIEFYWAPFLLESNSDDAVVHRISDRIVRKGSINKHGKHWKGVDIMVFNTYLWWMTGLEFKILQGSFDDEDKEIVQLPTEDAYRMAMKSMLRWVKKNMDPKKTRVFFTSMSPSHGKSIDWGGEQGGNCYNETTLIEDSTYWGSDCRKGVMRVIGEVFSKSNVPITFLNITQLSSYRKDAHTSIYKKQWSPLTPEQLANPVSYADCVHWCLPGLQDTWNELLFAKLFYP
;
A
#
# COMPACT_ATOMS: atom_id res chain seq x y z
N MET A 1 -79.02 -66.88 -47.64
CA MET A 1 -78.10 -67.82 -48.34
C MET A 1 -76.69 -67.55 -47.85
N LYS A 2 -75.98 -68.57 -47.32
CA LYS A 2 -74.50 -68.63 -47.24
C LYS A 2 -73.97 -68.98 -48.66
N PRO A 3 -72.70 -68.71 -49.06
CA PRO A 3 -71.47 -69.05 -48.30
C PRO A 3 -70.32 -67.99 -48.50
N PRO A 4 -68.99 -68.27 -48.34
CA PRO A 4 -68.18 -67.81 -47.20
C PRO A 4 -66.85 -67.10 -47.64
N PRO A 5 -65.71 -67.15 -46.88
CA PRO A 5 -65.21 -66.09 -46.01
C PRO A 5 -63.83 -65.52 -46.44
N SER A 6 -63.40 -64.38 -45.90
CA SER A 6 -61.95 -64.10 -45.72
C SER A 6 -61.64 -63.18 -44.54
N SER A 7 -60.96 -63.79 -43.56
CA SER A 7 -59.95 -63.29 -42.61
C SER A 7 -60.17 -62.01 -41.79
N TYR A 8 -60.42 -62.22 -40.49
CA TYR A 8 -60.06 -61.34 -39.38
C TYR A 8 -58.55 -61.46 -39.04
N SER A 9 -57.89 -60.36 -38.67
CA SER A 9 -57.25 -60.17 -37.35
C SER A 9 -56.41 -58.88 -37.30
N SER A 10 -56.53 -58.20 -36.17
CA SER A 10 -55.82 -56.99 -35.75
C SER A 10 -54.33 -57.22 -35.49
N SER A 11 -53.47 -56.25 -35.83
CA SER A 11 -52.24 -56.04 -35.06
C SER A 11 -51.87 -54.58 -34.93
N SER A 12 -51.52 -54.25 -33.69
CA SER A 12 -51.06 -53.00 -33.13
C SER A 12 -49.55 -52.84 -33.32
N SER A 13 -49.10 -51.57 -33.35
CA SER A 13 -47.79 -51.06 -32.89
C SER A 13 -46.51 -51.52 -33.60
N SER A 14 -45.80 -50.57 -34.23
CA SER A 14 -44.56 -49.96 -33.68
C SER A 14 -43.77 -49.22 -34.76
N SER A 15 -43.77 -47.88 -34.73
CA SER A 15 -42.74 -47.08 -35.40
C SER A 15 -41.54 -46.98 -34.47
N ILE A 16 -40.43 -47.58 -34.90
CA ILE A 16 -39.15 -47.61 -34.21
C ILE A 16 -38.57 -46.19 -34.18
N LEU A 17 -38.63 -45.53 -33.02
CA LEU A 17 -37.81 -44.35 -32.73
C LEU A 17 -36.34 -44.80 -32.59
N ARG A 18 -35.56 -44.60 -33.66
CA ARG A 18 -34.08 -44.69 -33.59
C ARG A 18 -33.58 -43.66 -32.57
N LYS A 19 -33.25 -44.11 -31.35
CA LYS A 19 -32.41 -43.35 -30.42
C LYS A 19 -31.04 -43.16 -31.07
N GLY A 20 -30.75 -41.97 -31.56
CA GLY A 20 -29.41 -41.58 -31.98
C GLY A 20 -28.47 -41.69 -30.77
N ARG A 21 -27.59 -42.69 -30.77
CA ARG A 21 -26.49 -42.76 -29.81
C ARG A 21 -25.48 -41.68 -30.20
N LEU A 22 -25.36 -40.65 -29.38
CA LEU A 22 -24.31 -39.64 -29.51
C LEU A 22 -22.95 -40.34 -29.38
N SER A 23 -22.04 -40.00 -30.29
CA SER A 23 -20.67 -40.52 -30.26
C SER A 23 -20.02 -40.22 -28.91
N PRO A 24 -19.30 -41.17 -28.28
CA PRO A 24 -18.64 -40.96 -27.00
C PRO A 24 -17.64 -39.78 -27.04
N TYR A 25 -17.06 -39.50 -28.22
CA TYR A 25 -16.22 -38.33 -28.45
C TYR A 25 -16.99 -37.02 -28.37
N LEU A 26 -18.24 -36.99 -28.82
CA LEU A 26 -19.07 -35.79 -28.75
C LEU A 26 -19.50 -35.51 -27.31
N VAL A 27 -19.78 -36.56 -26.53
CA VAL A 27 -20.11 -36.44 -25.10
C VAL A 27 -18.90 -35.95 -24.31
N ALA A 28 -17.71 -36.48 -24.59
CA ALA A 28 -16.47 -36.02 -23.97
C ALA A 28 -16.14 -34.55 -24.33
N LEU A 29 -16.35 -34.16 -25.59
CA LEU A 29 -16.16 -32.78 -26.03
C LEU A 29 -17.14 -31.83 -25.33
N LEU A 30 -18.43 -32.19 -25.23
CA LEU A 30 -19.44 -31.37 -24.56
C LEU A 30 -19.16 -31.26 -23.05
N ALA A 31 -18.70 -32.33 -22.41
CA ALA A 31 -18.29 -32.30 -21.00
C ALA A 31 -17.05 -31.42 -20.78
N PHE A 32 -16.08 -31.46 -21.70
CA PHE A 32 -14.91 -30.59 -21.66
C PHE A 32 -15.27 -29.12 -21.85
N ILE A 33 -16.12 -28.81 -22.84
CA ILE A 33 -16.62 -27.44 -23.05
C ILE A 33 -17.37 -26.96 -21.82
N PHE A 34 -18.27 -27.76 -21.25
CA PHE A 34 -18.99 -27.40 -20.02
C PHE A 34 -18.05 -27.16 -18.83
N PHE A 35 -17.01 -27.99 -18.66
CA PHE A 35 -16.02 -27.83 -17.61
C PHE A 35 -15.17 -26.57 -17.80
N VAL A 36 -14.77 -26.25 -19.03
CA VAL A 36 -14.07 -24.99 -19.37
C VAL A 36 -14.99 -23.80 -19.14
N THR A 37 -16.27 -23.87 -19.53
CA THR A 37 -17.24 -22.79 -19.27
C THR A 37 -17.51 -22.60 -17.79
N ILE A 38 -17.42 -23.62 -16.93
CA ILE A 38 -17.51 -23.44 -15.47
C ILE A 38 -16.23 -22.83 -14.91
N LEU A 39 -15.05 -23.31 -15.37
CA LEU A 39 -13.76 -22.82 -14.88
C LEU A 39 -13.46 -21.37 -15.29
N TYR A 40 -14.02 -20.92 -16.41
CA TYR A 40 -13.81 -19.58 -16.98
C TYR A 40 -15.09 -18.73 -17.09
N GLY A 41 -16.23 -19.23 -16.59
CA GLY A 41 -17.55 -18.61 -16.77
C GLY A 41 -17.89 -17.50 -15.77
N GLU A 42 -17.07 -17.26 -14.75
CA GLU A 42 -17.27 -16.12 -13.86
C GLU A 42 -16.63 -14.81 -14.39
N ASP A 43 -15.98 -14.81 -15.56
CA ASP A 43 -15.29 -13.62 -16.10
C ASP A 43 -15.86 -13.07 -17.43
N PHE A 44 -17.03 -13.54 -17.90
CA PHE A 44 -17.63 -13.03 -19.16
C PHE A 44 -18.69 -11.92 -18.98
N SER A 45 -19.13 -11.61 -17.75
CA SER A 45 -20.09 -10.51 -17.51
C SER A 45 -19.44 -9.12 -17.43
N CYS A 46 -18.12 -9.01 -17.60
CA CYS A 46 -17.40 -7.72 -17.56
C CYS A 46 -16.85 -7.25 -18.93
N ILE A 47 -17.14 -7.94 -20.04
CA ILE A 47 -16.54 -7.61 -21.36
C ILE A 47 -17.55 -7.08 -22.40
N PHE A 48 -18.86 -7.10 -22.15
CA PHE A 48 -19.88 -6.56 -23.09
C PHE A 48 -20.92 -5.63 -22.44
N GLY A 49 -20.55 -4.90 -21.39
CA GLY A 49 -21.43 -3.96 -20.68
C GLY A 49 -21.47 -2.53 -21.21
N ASP A 50 -20.73 -2.19 -22.26
CA ASP A 50 -20.75 -0.85 -22.89
C ASP A 50 -21.10 -0.97 -24.37
N GLN A 51 -22.41 -1.03 -24.65
CA GLN A 51 -23.06 -0.53 -25.87
C GLN A 51 -24.53 -0.96 -25.80
N PHE A 52 -25.41 -0.06 -25.35
CA PHE A 52 -26.80 0.13 -25.79
C PHE A 52 -27.47 1.14 -24.84
N GLU A 53 -27.38 2.43 -25.15
CA GLU A 53 -28.40 3.40 -24.72
C GLU A 53 -29.62 3.24 -25.63
N PRO A 54 -30.84 3.06 -25.08
CA PRO A 54 -32.06 3.39 -25.80
C PRO A 54 -32.51 4.80 -25.39
N HIS A 55 -32.34 5.76 -26.29
CA HIS A 55 -33.07 7.02 -26.26
C HIS A 55 -34.58 6.77 -26.42
N HIS A 56 -35.41 7.22 -25.46
CA HIS A 56 -36.65 7.98 -25.74
C HIS A 56 -37.33 8.53 -24.46
N PRO A 57 -38.27 9.51 -24.56
CA PRO A 57 -38.03 10.88 -24.16
C PRO A 57 -38.67 11.29 -22.82
N SER A 58 -38.27 12.48 -22.38
CA SER A 58 -38.77 13.29 -21.29
C SER A 58 -40.30 13.33 -21.16
N HIS A 59 -40.79 12.93 -19.98
CA HIS A 59 -42.05 13.45 -19.44
C HIS A 59 -41.82 14.00 -18.03
N LEU A 60 -42.02 15.31 -17.93
CA LEU A 60 -42.09 16.09 -16.70
C LEU A 60 -43.07 15.45 -15.70
N ARG A 61 -42.57 15.12 -14.50
CA ARG A 61 -43.35 15.22 -13.28
C ARG A 61 -42.48 15.83 -12.18
N GLN A 62 -42.71 17.13 -11.96
CA GLN A 62 -42.33 17.82 -10.73
C GLN A 62 -42.95 17.05 -9.56
N SER A 63 -42.10 16.39 -8.78
CA SER A 63 -42.37 16.04 -7.40
C SER A 63 -41.33 16.78 -6.59
N SER A 64 -41.76 17.89 -5.98
CA SER A 64 -41.01 18.64 -4.99
C SER A 64 -40.83 17.79 -3.74
N SER A 65 -39.85 16.89 -3.79
CA SER A 65 -39.32 16.19 -2.63
C SER A 65 -38.20 17.06 -2.07
N SER A 66 -38.51 17.80 -1.00
CA SER A 66 -37.52 18.47 -0.18
C SER A 66 -36.58 17.44 0.42
N THR A 67 -35.52 17.10 -0.30
CA THR A 67 -34.45 16.26 0.24
C THR A 67 -33.63 17.15 1.15
N THR A 68 -33.94 17.07 2.44
CA THR A 68 -33.03 17.51 3.50
C THR A 68 -31.65 16.90 3.21
N LYS A 69 -30.70 17.74 2.78
CA LYS A 69 -29.28 17.37 2.70
C LYS A 69 -28.91 16.82 4.08
N LYS A 70 -28.74 15.50 4.19
CA LYS A 70 -28.00 14.92 5.31
C LYS A 70 -26.63 15.59 5.28
N LYS A 71 -26.37 16.50 6.23
CA LYS A 71 -25.01 16.96 6.52
C LYS A 71 -24.20 15.69 6.78
N GLY A 72 -23.36 15.29 5.82
CA GLY A 72 -22.43 14.20 6.05
C GLY A 72 -21.61 14.53 7.29
N GLU A 73 -21.41 13.56 8.20
CA GLU A 73 -20.50 13.75 9.32
C GLU A 73 -19.13 14.11 8.75
N LYS A 74 -18.64 15.31 9.07
CA LYS A 74 -17.34 15.80 8.61
C LYS A 74 -16.25 14.93 9.22
N LEU A 75 -15.38 14.35 8.38
CA LEU A 75 -14.25 13.55 8.84
C LEU A 75 -13.36 14.38 9.77
N ALA A 76 -12.82 13.75 10.82
CA ALA A 76 -11.86 14.40 11.70
C ALA A 76 -10.70 15.01 10.88
N PHE A 77 -10.26 16.22 11.27
CA PHE A 77 -9.22 17.02 10.60
C PHE A 77 -9.55 17.57 9.22
N ALA A 78 -10.69 17.21 8.61
CA ALA A 78 -11.04 17.80 7.31
C ALA A 78 -11.22 19.33 7.45
N VAL A 79 -10.66 20.09 6.52
CA VAL A 79 -10.80 21.55 6.43
C VAL A 79 -11.67 21.91 5.24
N GLY A 80 -11.46 21.24 4.11
CA GLY A 80 -12.28 21.36 2.90
C GLY A 80 -12.61 20.00 2.28
N GLU A 81 -13.18 20.03 1.08
CA GLU A 81 -13.36 18.85 0.23
C GLU A 81 -12.37 18.93 -0.94
N GLY A 82 -11.77 17.80 -1.30
CA GLY A 82 -11.00 17.69 -2.53
C GLY A 82 -11.89 17.77 -3.77
N GLU A 83 -11.27 17.83 -4.95
CA GLU A 83 -12.01 17.82 -6.22
C GLU A 83 -12.72 16.47 -6.42
N LYS A 84 -14.04 16.52 -6.63
CA LYS A 84 -14.87 15.32 -6.74
C LYS A 84 -14.47 14.48 -7.95
N GLY A 85 -14.25 13.19 -7.73
CA GLY A 85 -13.85 12.25 -8.78
C GLY A 85 -12.35 12.24 -9.09
N CYS A 86 -11.54 13.07 -8.41
CA CYS A 86 -10.09 13.01 -8.57
C CYS A 86 -9.47 11.88 -7.72
N ASP A 87 -8.86 10.90 -8.40
CA ASP A 87 -7.95 9.96 -7.76
C ASP A 87 -6.55 10.57 -7.70
N ILE A 88 -6.20 11.14 -6.54
CA ILE A 88 -4.91 11.82 -6.34
C ILE A 88 -3.70 10.87 -6.48
N PHE A 89 -3.91 9.55 -6.50
CA PHE A 89 -2.85 8.55 -6.65
C PHE A 89 -2.64 8.14 -8.11
N LYS A 90 -3.44 8.66 -9.05
CA LYS A 90 -3.29 8.46 -10.50
C LYS A 90 -2.87 9.76 -11.18
N GLY A 91 -1.71 9.74 -11.82
CA GLY A 91 -1.05 10.94 -12.27
C GLY A 91 0.28 10.64 -12.93
N ARG A 92 1.11 11.68 -13.00
CA ARG A 92 2.47 11.61 -13.54
C ARG A 92 3.41 12.47 -12.72
N TRP A 93 4.69 12.15 -12.78
CA TRP A 93 5.72 13.04 -12.28
C TRP A 93 5.95 14.19 -13.25
N VAL A 94 6.08 15.40 -12.71
CA VAL A 94 6.38 16.62 -13.44
C VAL A 94 7.55 17.32 -12.77
N TRP A 95 8.40 17.93 -13.57
CA TRP A 95 9.49 18.75 -13.06
C TRP A 95 8.95 20.02 -12.40
N ASP A 96 9.54 20.41 -11.27
CA ASP A 96 9.14 21.57 -10.48
C ASP A 96 10.39 22.31 -9.96
N GLU A 97 10.62 23.51 -10.49
CA GLU A 97 11.74 24.38 -10.10
C GLU A 97 11.63 24.89 -8.65
N GLY A 98 10.43 24.81 -8.05
CA GLY A 98 10.21 25.19 -6.65
C GLY A 98 10.61 24.13 -5.63
N ARG A 99 11.22 23.03 -6.07
CA ARG A 99 11.65 21.91 -5.23
C ARG A 99 13.18 21.89 -5.04
N PRO A 100 13.68 21.21 -3.99
CA PRO A 100 12.93 20.55 -2.90
C PRO A 100 12.27 21.56 -1.93
N LEU A 101 11.36 21.08 -1.06
CA LEU A 101 10.69 21.92 -0.05
C LEU A 101 11.62 22.33 1.11
N TYR A 102 12.74 21.63 1.26
CA TYR A 102 13.83 21.90 2.18
C TYR A 102 15.11 21.27 1.60
N GLU A 103 16.27 21.79 1.96
CA GLU A 103 17.57 21.21 1.62
C GLU A 103 18.00 20.17 2.66
N GLU A 104 18.77 19.17 2.25
CA GLU A 104 19.25 18.09 3.13
C GLU A 104 19.98 18.62 4.38
N TRP A 105 20.86 19.61 4.19
CA TRP A 105 21.68 20.19 5.27
C TRP A 105 20.86 21.03 6.27
N GLU A 106 19.64 21.41 5.92
CA GLU A 106 18.80 22.24 6.79
C GLU A 106 18.11 21.40 7.87
N CYS A 107 17.88 20.11 7.63
CA CYS A 107 17.17 19.23 8.55
C CYS A 107 18.12 18.30 9.32
N PRO A 108 18.48 18.62 10.58
CA PRO A 108 19.42 17.82 11.37
C PRO A 108 18.85 16.47 11.85
N TYR A 109 17.58 16.19 11.55
CA TYR A 109 16.88 14.99 11.98
C TYR A 109 16.97 13.83 10.97
N ILE A 110 17.50 14.09 9.77
CA ILE A 110 17.72 13.05 8.76
C ILE A 110 18.82 12.12 9.25
N GLN A 111 18.53 10.82 9.31
CA GLN A 111 19.58 9.87 9.71
C GLN A 111 20.59 9.69 8.56
N PRO A 112 21.87 9.42 8.85
CA PRO A 112 22.92 9.26 7.85
C PRO A 112 22.68 8.17 6.79
N GLN A 113 21.70 7.29 7.01
CA GLN A 113 21.27 6.31 6.01
C GLN A 113 20.47 6.94 4.85
N LEU A 114 19.98 8.18 5.00
CA LEU A 114 19.11 8.87 4.05
C LEU A 114 19.68 10.21 3.54
N THR A 115 20.83 10.68 4.07
CA THR A 115 21.53 11.91 3.64
C THR A 115 22.43 11.64 2.43
N CYS A 116 21.84 11.56 1.24
CA CYS A 116 22.56 11.16 0.04
C CYS A 116 23.61 12.18 -0.42
N GLN A 117 23.31 13.48 -0.32
CA GLN A 117 24.24 14.53 -0.74
C GLN A 117 25.47 14.57 0.17
N GLU A 118 25.26 14.49 1.50
CA GLU A 118 26.33 14.37 2.49
C GLU A 118 27.22 13.15 2.23
N HIS A 119 26.63 12.05 1.74
CA HIS A 119 27.34 10.83 1.40
C HIS A 119 27.80 10.76 -0.07
N GLY A 120 27.93 11.92 -0.73
CA GLY A 120 28.65 12.06 -1.99
C GLY A 120 27.83 11.83 -3.25
N ARG A 121 26.49 11.84 -3.16
CA ARG A 121 25.64 11.77 -4.35
C ARG A 121 25.84 13.03 -5.21
N PRO A 122 26.27 12.91 -6.48
CA PRO A 122 26.62 14.06 -7.30
C PRO A 122 25.41 14.74 -7.95
N ASP A 123 24.37 13.99 -8.28
CA ASP A 123 23.15 14.49 -8.93
C ASP A 123 22.12 14.96 -7.89
N LYS A 124 21.33 15.99 -8.24
CA LYS A 124 20.22 16.52 -7.43
C LYS A 124 18.86 16.47 -8.12
N ASP A 125 18.82 16.14 -9.41
CA ASP A 125 17.61 16.19 -10.24
C ASP A 125 16.45 15.37 -9.66
N TYR A 126 16.74 14.28 -8.95
CA TYR A 126 15.73 13.46 -8.27
C TYR A 126 14.88 14.25 -7.23
N GLN A 127 15.40 15.36 -6.73
CA GLN A 127 14.72 16.22 -5.75
C GLN A 127 13.64 17.11 -6.40
N HIS A 128 13.73 17.37 -7.71
CA HIS A 128 12.91 18.34 -8.44
C HIS A 128 11.59 17.77 -9.00
N TRP A 129 11.27 16.52 -8.70
CA TRP A 129 10.04 15.89 -9.20
C TRP A 129 8.86 16.09 -8.26
N ARG A 130 7.75 16.61 -8.80
CA ARG A 130 6.43 16.70 -8.14
C ARG A 130 5.45 15.71 -8.74
N TRP A 131 4.59 15.13 -7.91
CA TRP A 131 3.46 14.33 -8.39
C TRP A 131 2.28 15.22 -8.80
N GLN A 132 1.80 15.03 -10.03
CA GLN A 132 0.64 15.72 -10.59
C GLN A 132 -0.47 14.71 -10.90
N PRO A 133 -1.55 14.67 -10.11
CA PRO A 133 -2.74 13.89 -10.45
C PRO A 133 -3.31 14.32 -11.81
N HIS A 134 -3.94 13.39 -12.53
CA HIS A 134 -4.50 13.68 -13.86
C HIS A 134 -5.75 14.56 -13.81
N GLY A 135 -6.60 14.38 -12.80
CA GLY A 135 -7.91 15.02 -12.72
C GLY A 135 -7.99 16.23 -11.80
N CYS A 136 -6.91 16.60 -11.12
CA CYS A 136 -6.87 17.73 -10.20
C CYS A 136 -5.42 18.11 -9.86
N SER A 137 -5.25 19.17 -9.07
CA SER A 137 -3.96 19.51 -8.47
C SER A 137 -3.95 19.17 -6.98
N LEU A 138 -2.80 18.74 -6.47
CA LEU A 138 -2.62 18.57 -5.03
C LEU A 138 -2.68 19.94 -4.35
N PRO A 139 -3.30 20.04 -3.16
CA PRO A 139 -3.16 21.24 -2.34
C PRO A 139 -1.69 21.41 -1.94
N SER A 140 -1.18 22.64 -2.01
CA SER A 140 0.18 22.94 -1.57
C SER A 140 0.35 22.56 -0.10
N PHE A 141 1.47 21.92 0.23
CA PHE A 141 1.79 21.58 1.60
C PHE A 141 1.90 22.85 2.45
N ASN A 142 1.16 22.91 3.56
CA ASN A 142 1.15 24.04 4.46
C ASN A 142 1.56 23.60 5.87
N ALA A 143 2.81 23.89 6.22
CA ALA A 143 3.38 23.52 7.51
C ALA A 143 2.63 24.14 8.70
N THR A 144 2.21 25.40 8.58
CA THR A 144 1.41 26.09 9.62
C THR A 144 0.09 25.39 9.84
N LEU A 145 -0.64 25.04 8.77
CA LEU A 145 -1.90 24.31 8.88
C LEU A 145 -1.70 22.95 9.55
N MET A 146 -0.65 22.22 9.17
CA MET A 146 -0.33 20.93 9.78
C MET A 146 -0.05 21.08 11.28
N LEU A 147 0.83 22.02 11.67
CA LEU A 147 1.20 22.24 13.07
C LEU A 147 0.03 22.71 13.93
N GLU A 148 -0.77 23.67 13.46
CA GLU A 148 -1.97 24.12 14.18
C GLU A 148 -3.01 23.01 14.29
N SER A 149 -3.15 22.17 13.26
CA SER A 149 -4.06 21.02 13.32
C SER A 149 -3.57 19.93 14.26
N LEU A 150 -2.26 19.89 14.56
CA LEU A 150 -1.63 18.99 15.53
C LEU A 150 -1.56 19.58 16.94
N ARG A 151 -2.05 20.80 17.17
CA ARG A 151 -2.04 21.42 18.48
C ARG A 151 -2.77 20.54 19.51
N ASP A 152 -2.11 20.28 20.65
CA ASP A 152 -2.57 19.38 21.72
C ASP A 152 -2.82 17.94 21.27
N LYS A 153 -2.11 17.47 20.23
CA LYS A 153 -2.36 16.17 19.59
C LYS A 153 -1.11 15.37 19.32
N ARG A 154 -1.34 14.09 19.07
CA ARG A 154 -0.29 13.11 18.75
C ARG A 154 -0.52 12.52 17.37
N MET A 155 0.51 12.58 16.53
CA MET A 155 0.57 11.88 15.25
C MET A 155 1.63 10.78 15.33
N MET A 156 1.31 9.56 14.90
CA MET A 156 2.22 8.42 14.99
C MET A 156 2.30 7.63 13.69
N PHE A 157 3.51 7.44 13.20
CA PHE A 157 3.87 6.48 12.16
C PHE A 157 4.22 5.14 12.81
N VAL A 158 3.67 4.04 12.31
CA VAL A 158 3.86 2.71 12.89
C VAL A 158 4.16 1.71 11.78
N GLY A 159 5.38 1.18 11.79
CA GLY A 159 5.76 0.25 10.74
C GLY A 159 7.24 -0.09 10.68
N ASP A 160 7.71 -0.33 9.46
CA ASP A 160 9.08 -0.68 9.13
C ASP A 160 9.95 0.56 8.83
N SER A 161 11.15 0.35 8.27
CA SER A 161 12.12 1.42 7.99
C SER A 161 11.65 2.41 6.93
N LEU A 162 10.75 2.04 6.03
CA LEU A 162 10.22 2.96 5.02
C LEU A 162 9.25 3.95 5.67
N ASN A 163 8.48 3.49 6.64
CA ASN A 163 7.59 4.35 7.40
C ASN A 163 8.37 5.29 8.33
N ARG A 164 9.53 4.85 8.85
CA ARG A 164 10.47 5.75 9.53
C ARG A 164 10.98 6.86 8.62
N GLY A 165 11.30 6.55 7.37
CA GLY A 165 11.69 7.56 6.38
C GLY A 165 10.56 8.57 6.11
N GLN A 166 9.31 8.11 5.99
CA GLN A 166 8.15 9.00 5.86
C GLN A 166 7.96 9.91 7.08
N TYR A 167 8.14 9.37 8.30
CA TYR A 167 8.14 10.14 9.54
C TYR A 167 9.20 11.25 9.54
N VAL A 168 10.44 10.91 9.17
CA VAL A 168 11.56 11.88 9.14
C VAL A 168 11.33 12.96 8.10
N SER A 169 10.86 12.58 6.90
CA SER A 169 10.43 13.54 5.88
C SER A 169 9.38 14.53 6.42
N LEU A 170 8.36 14.06 7.15
CA LEU A 170 7.35 14.97 7.72
C LEU A 170 7.97 15.92 8.76
N VAL A 171 8.88 15.41 9.61
CA VAL A 171 9.62 16.27 10.55
C VAL A 171 10.41 17.34 9.78
N CYS A 172 11.09 16.99 8.69
CA CYS A 172 11.85 17.94 7.87
C CYS A 172 10.97 18.95 7.10
N LEU A 173 9.74 18.58 6.76
CA LEU A 173 8.77 19.51 6.17
C LEU A 173 8.25 20.56 7.18
N LEU A 174 8.39 20.29 8.49
CA LEU A 174 7.80 21.11 9.55
C LEU A 174 8.83 21.85 10.42
N HIS A 175 10.02 21.27 10.62
CA HIS A 175 10.93 21.72 11.69
C HIS A 175 11.39 23.18 11.54
N LYS A 176 11.50 23.73 10.32
CA LYS A 176 11.88 25.13 10.09
C LYS A 176 10.88 26.14 10.67
N MET A 177 9.60 25.76 10.75
CA MET A 177 8.55 26.62 11.30
C MET A 177 8.54 26.64 12.83
N ILE A 178 9.34 25.78 13.48
CA ILE A 178 9.41 25.66 14.93
C ILE A 178 10.76 26.19 15.41
N PRO A 179 10.79 27.19 16.32
CA PRO A 179 12.04 27.69 16.91
C PRO A 179 12.88 26.57 17.54
N GLU A 180 14.22 26.70 17.48
CA GLU A 180 15.15 25.65 17.98
C GLU A 180 14.92 25.28 19.44
N ASN A 181 14.64 26.25 20.31
CA ASN A 181 14.34 26.01 21.73
C ASN A 181 12.96 25.34 21.96
N ALA A 182 12.07 25.44 20.96
CA ALA A 182 10.70 24.94 20.99
C ALA A 182 10.54 23.56 20.33
N LYS A 183 11.64 22.89 19.94
CA LYS A 183 11.61 21.52 19.41
C LYS A 183 12.62 20.59 20.06
N SER A 184 12.34 19.29 19.99
CA SER A 184 13.25 18.22 20.46
C SER A 184 12.94 16.90 19.76
N MET A 185 13.92 16.00 19.69
CA MET A 185 13.71 14.62 19.24
C MET A 185 14.37 13.66 20.23
N GLU A 186 13.60 12.69 20.73
CA GLU A 186 14.05 11.72 21.73
C GLU A 186 13.63 10.30 21.34
N THR A 187 14.44 9.30 21.71
CA THR A 187 14.18 7.89 21.40
C THR A 187 14.16 7.04 22.66
N PHE A 188 13.08 6.30 22.85
CA PHE A 188 12.82 5.41 23.98
C PHE A 188 12.49 4.00 23.48
N GLY A 189 13.50 3.13 23.41
CA GLY A 189 13.33 1.78 22.87
C GLY A 189 12.81 1.82 21.42
N SER A 190 11.61 1.31 21.19
CA SER A 190 10.96 1.27 19.87
C SER A 190 10.26 2.57 19.46
N LEU A 191 10.18 3.58 20.33
CA LEU A 191 9.47 4.84 20.08
C LEU A 191 10.47 5.99 19.89
N THR A 192 10.35 6.73 18.79
CA THR A 192 11.01 8.02 18.57
C THR A 192 9.96 9.13 18.56
N VAL A 193 10.19 10.21 19.30
CA VAL A 193 9.24 11.32 19.48
C VAL A 193 9.90 12.63 19.07
N PHE A 194 9.35 13.30 18.08
CA PHE A 194 9.62 14.71 17.80
C PHE A 194 8.53 15.57 18.47
N THR A 195 8.94 16.51 19.31
CA THR A 195 8.04 17.38 20.07
C THR A 195 8.11 18.81 19.53
N ALA A 196 6.95 19.39 19.21
CA ALA A 196 6.79 20.82 18.92
C ALA A 196 6.13 21.49 20.14
N LYS A 197 6.95 22.08 21.02
CA LYS A 197 6.55 22.52 22.37
C LYS A 197 5.49 23.61 22.34
N ASP A 198 5.64 24.62 21.46
CA ASP A 198 4.69 25.74 21.35
C ASP A 198 3.30 25.31 20.85
N TYR A 199 3.22 24.13 20.23
CA TYR A 199 1.99 23.51 19.77
C TYR A 199 1.46 22.46 20.76
N ASN A 200 2.23 22.10 21.79
CA ASN A 200 1.95 20.94 22.63
C ASN A 200 1.64 19.69 21.78
N ALA A 201 2.43 19.50 20.71
CA ALA A 201 2.19 18.50 19.68
C ALA A 201 3.35 17.51 19.60
N THR A 202 3.05 16.26 19.26
CA THR A 202 4.08 15.24 18.96
C THR A 202 3.86 14.60 17.59
N ILE A 203 4.98 14.34 16.93
CA ILE A 203 5.06 13.52 15.73
C ILE A 203 5.97 12.36 16.10
N GLU A 204 5.48 11.15 15.96
CA GLU A 204 6.07 9.96 16.58
C GLU A 204 6.33 8.88 15.53
N PHE A 205 7.38 8.09 15.73
CA PHE A 205 7.61 6.86 15.00
C PHE A 205 7.71 5.68 15.99
N TYR A 206 6.90 4.65 15.78
CA TYR A 206 6.93 3.42 16.55
C TYR A 206 7.37 2.26 15.66
N TRP A 207 8.49 1.63 16.02
CA TRP A 207 9.02 0.45 15.34
C TRP A 207 8.15 -0.78 15.59
N ALA A 208 7.44 -1.23 14.55
CA ALA A 208 6.64 -2.45 14.54
C ALA A 208 6.56 -2.96 13.10
N PRO A 209 7.65 -3.55 12.56
CA PRO A 209 7.82 -3.78 11.13
C PRO A 209 6.81 -4.76 10.54
N PHE A 210 6.23 -5.63 11.38
CA PHE A 210 5.14 -6.56 11.02
C PHE A 210 3.78 -6.17 11.61
N LEU A 211 3.71 -5.04 12.33
CA LEU A 211 2.63 -4.57 13.21
C LEU A 211 2.32 -5.50 14.39
N LEU A 212 2.24 -6.80 14.13
CA LEU A 212 2.20 -7.86 15.13
C LEU A 212 3.55 -7.99 15.84
N GLU A 213 3.52 -8.59 17.03
CA GLU A 213 4.71 -9.01 17.76
C GLU A 213 5.54 -9.98 16.93
N SER A 214 6.85 -9.74 16.91
CA SER A 214 7.82 -10.51 16.14
C SER A 214 9.14 -10.63 16.90
N ASN A 215 10.01 -11.53 16.43
CA ASN A 215 11.38 -11.57 16.93
C ASN A 215 12.23 -10.37 16.46
N SER A 216 11.69 -9.50 15.60
CA SER A 216 12.40 -8.36 15.00
C SER A 216 11.92 -6.99 15.53
N ASP A 217 11.32 -6.96 16.73
CA ASP A 217 10.70 -5.76 17.34
C ASP A 217 11.71 -4.82 18.06
N ASP A 218 12.99 -5.20 18.16
CA ASP A 218 14.03 -4.35 18.73
C ASP A 218 14.51 -3.31 17.70
N ALA A 219 14.25 -2.02 17.90
CA ALA A 219 14.56 -0.99 16.90
C ALA A 219 16.07 -0.88 16.53
N VAL A 220 16.98 -1.46 17.32
CA VAL A 220 18.43 -1.46 17.07
C VAL A 220 18.90 -2.81 16.52
N VAL A 221 18.54 -3.91 17.20
CA VAL A 221 18.96 -5.28 16.87
C VAL A 221 17.82 -6.03 16.18
N HIS A 222 17.47 -5.60 14.97
CA HIS A 222 16.33 -6.14 14.21
C HIS A 222 16.69 -6.83 12.89
N ARG A 223 17.98 -6.89 12.53
CA ARG A 223 18.44 -7.52 11.30
C ARG A 223 18.56 -9.03 11.51
N ILE A 224 17.42 -9.70 11.51
CA ILE A 224 17.30 -11.15 11.69
C ILE A 224 16.91 -11.76 10.35
N SER A 225 17.65 -12.78 9.92
CA SER A 225 17.36 -13.52 8.68
C SER A 225 16.12 -14.41 8.84
N ASP A 226 16.04 -15.15 9.95
CA ASP A 226 14.92 -16.03 10.24
C ASP A 226 13.80 -15.32 11.02
N ARG A 227 12.96 -14.58 10.27
CA ARG A 227 11.91 -13.74 10.85
C ARG A 227 10.69 -14.56 11.22
N ILE A 228 10.18 -14.35 12.43
CA ILE A 228 8.99 -15.04 12.96
C ILE A 228 8.00 -14.00 13.47
N VAL A 229 6.73 -14.13 13.07
CA VAL A 229 5.63 -13.29 13.54
C VAL A 229 4.68 -14.10 14.40
N ARG A 230 4.26 -13.53 15.53
CA ARG A 230 3.33 -14.20 16.45
C ARG A 230 1.88 -13.97 16.02
N LYS A 231 1.13 -15.06 15.90
CA LYS A 231 -0.26 -15.07 15.44
C LYS A 231 -1.14 -14.17 16.31
N GLY A 232 -1.68 -13.11 15.71
CA GLY A 232 -2.68 -12.24 16.33
C GLY A 232 -2.20 -11.39 17.52
N SER A 233 -0.93 -11.50 17.93
CA SER A 233 -0.38 -10.72 19.03
C SER A 233 -0.07 -9.30 18.56
N ILE A 234 -1.00 -8.38 18.81
CA ILE A 234 -0.83 -6.96 18.44
C ILE A 234 -0.83 -6.03 19.66
N ASN A 235 -1.38 -6.47 20.79
CA ASN A 235 -1.59 -5.61 21.96
C ASN A 235 -0.29 -5.21 22.66
N LYS A 236 0.78 -6.00 22.51
CA LYS A 236 2.13 -5.64 23.00
C LYS A 236 2.57 -4.29 22.44
N HIS A 237 2.36 -4.07 21.15
CA HIS A 237 2.62 -2.78 20.50
C HIS A 237 1.45 -1.81 20.69
N GLY A 238 0.23 -2.30 20.47
CA GLY A 238 -0.99 -1.48 20.50
C GLY A 238 -1.21 -0.69 21.79
N LYS A 239 -0.66 -1.12 22.94
CA LYS A 239 -0.72 -0.31 24.17
C LYS A 239 -0.09 1.08 24.01
N HIS A 240 0.92 1.24 23.16
CA HIS A 240 1.61 2.50 22.89
C HIS A 240 0.87 3.41 21.90
N TRP A 241 0.01 2.82 21.06
CA TRP A 241 -0.72 3.53 20.01
C TRP A 241 -2.04 4.13 20.50
N LYS A 242 -2.52 3.74 21.69
CA LYS A 242 -3.76 4.27 22.26
C LYS A 242 -3.65 5.78 22.48
N GLY A 243 -4.73 6.49 22.19
CA GLY A 243 -4.82 7.94 22.37
C GLY A 243 -4.07 8.76 21.30
N VAL A 244 -3.56 8.13 20.25
CA VAL A 244 -3.03 8.84 19.08
C VAL A 244 -4.19 9.40 18.26
N ASP A 245 -4.07 10.65 17.80
CA ASP A 245 -5.08 11.35 17.02
C ASP A 245 -4.98 11.02 15.52
N ILE A 246 -3.75 10.95 14.98
CA ILE A 246 -3.49 10.62 13.57
C ILE A 246 -2.50 9.47 13.52
N MET A 247 -2.91 8.35 12.93
CA MET A 247 -2.09 7.15 12.86
C MET A 247 -1.80 6.80 11.41
N VAL A 248 -0.53 6.55 11.09
CA VAL A 248 -0.07 6.20 9.74
C VAL A 248 0.64 4.86 9.81
N PHE A 249 -0.06 3.79 9.45
CA PHE A 249 0.52 2.44 9.42
C PHE A 249 1.24 2.15 8.12
N ASN A 250 2.27 1.31 8.18
CA ASN A 250 2.84 0.65 7.02
C ASN A 250 3.49 -0.68 7.42
N THR A 251 3.46 -1.66 6.54
CA THR A 251 4.24 -2.90 6.68
C THR A 251 4.29 -3.59 5.33
N TYR A 252 5.49 -3.80 4.78
CA TYR A 252 5.62 -4.53 3.51
C TYR A 252 6.98 -5.20 3.37
N LEU A 253 8.06 -4.44 3.51
CA LEU A 253 9.40 -4.84 3.07
C LEU A 253 9.80 -6.22 3.63
N TRP A 254 9.54 -6.44 4.92
CA TRP A 254 10.02 -7.63 5.61
C TRP A 254 9.17 -8.87 5.41
N TRP A 255 8.00 -8.73 4.78
CA TRP A 255 7.22 -9.85 4.30
C TRP A 255 7.78 -10.42 2.99
N MET A 256 8.64 -9.67 2.28
CA MET A 256 9.18 -10.05 0.96
C MET A 256 10.42 -10.95 1.04
N THR A 257 10.46 -11.88 2.00
CA THR A 257 11.59 -12.80 2.19
C THR A 257 11.41 -14.16 1.49
N GLY A 258 10.23 -14.43 0.93
CA GLY A 258 9.93 -15.71 0.27
C GLY A 258 8.43 -15.87 -0.03
N LEU A 259 8.02 -17.05 -0.50
CA LEU A 259 6.61 -17.39 -0.78
C LEU A 259 5.85 -17.88 0.45
N GLU A 260 6.58 -18.31 1.48
CA GLU A 260 6.05 -18.74 2.77
C GLU A 260 6.62 -17.85 3.89
N PHE A 261 5.93 -17.84 5.03
CA PHE A 261 6.32 -17.05 6.20
C PHE A 261 6.07 -17.83 7.49
N LYS A 262 7.00 -17.71 8.45
CA LYS A 262 6.93 -18.40 9.75
C LYS A 262 6.02 -17.68 10.73
N ILE A 263 4.98 -18.37 11.18
CA ILE A 263 4.02 -17.89 12.16
C ILE A 263 4.09 -18.73 13.43
N LEU A 264 4.38 -18.07 14.55
CA LEU A 264 4.35 -18.66 15.89
C LEU A 264 2.91 -18.71 16.40
N GLN A 265 2.44 -19.90 16.82
CA GLN A 265 1.09 -20.08 17.37
C GLN A 265 0.99 -19.66 18.85
N GLY A 266 2.04 -19.94 19.63
CA GLY A 266 2.12 -19.69 21.08
C GLY A 266 2.74 -18.34 21.45
N SER A 267 3.59 -18.34 22.48
CA SER A 267 4.41 -17.21 22.96
C SER A 267 5.89 -17.37 22.62
N PHE A 268 6.62 -16.27 22.56
CA PHE A 268 8.08 -16.30 22.44
C PHE A 268 8.75 -16.84 23.72
N ASP A 269 8.06 -16.78 24.85
CA ASP A 269 8.52 -17.26 26.15
C ASP A 269 8.24 -18.75 26.39
N ASP A 270 7.51 -19.42 25.49
CA ASP A 270 7.19 -20.84 25.64
C ASP A 270 8.46 -21.69 25.44
N GLU A 271 8.61 -22.76 26.23
CA GLU A 271 9.70 -23.73 26.10
C GLU A 271 9.65 -24.41 24.72
N ASP A 272 8.47 -24.97 24.38
CA ASP A 272 8.19 -25.57 23.09
C ASP A 272 7.48 -24.57 22.16
N LYS A 273 8.16 -24.18 21.08
CA LYS A 273 7.65 -23.20 20.12
C LYS A 273 7.03 -23.89 18.90
N GLU A 274 5.71 -23.85 18.80
CA GLU A 274 5.00 -24.29 17.60
C GLU A 274 5.04 -23.20 16.51
N ILE A 275 5.84 -23.43 15.48
CA ILE A 275 5.98 -22.55 14.32
C ILE A 275 5.40 -23.26 13.09
N VAL A 276 4.45 -22.61 12.44
CA VAL A 276 3.88 -23.07 11.17
C VAL A 276 4.36 -22.18 10.02
N GLN A 277 4.50 -22.75 8.84
CA GLN A 277 4.72 -21.99 7.61
C GLN A 277 3.40 -21.78 6.90
N LEU A 278 3.11 -20.53 6.54
CA LEU A 278 1.94 -20.15 5.75
C LEU A 278 2.37 -19.46 4.47
N PRO A 279 1.58 -19.52 3.38
CA PRO A 279 1.78 -18.61 2.26
C PRO A 279 1.87 -17.16 2.75
N THR A 280 2.82 -16.38 2.21
CA THR A 280 3.04 -14.99 2.65
C THR A 280 1.76 -14.16 2.60
N GLU A 281 0.92 -14.36 1.58
CA GLU A 281 -0.37 -13.68 1.44
C GLU A 281 -1.31 -13.98 2.61
N ASP A 282 -1.34 -15.21 3.10
CA ASP A 282 -2.17 -15.62 4.24
C ASP A 282 -1.64 -15.04 5.56
N ALA A 283 -0.33 -15.09 5.75
CA ALA A 283 0.36 -14.49 6.89
C ALA A 283 0.14 -12.96 6.95
N TYR A 284 0.24 -12.29 5.80
CA TYR A 284 -0.03 -10.87 5.67
C TYR A 284 -1.51 -10.54 5.93
N ARG A 285 -2.44 -11.37 5.39
CA ARG A 285 -3.88 -11.23 5.62
C ARG A 285 -4.23 -11.31 7.11
N MET A 286 -3.56 -12.19 7.84
CA MET A 286 -3.70 -12.31 9.29
C MET A 286 -3.26 -11.01 10.01
N ALA A 287 -2.13 -10.43 9.63
CA ALA A 287 -1.66 -9.16 10.21
C ALA A 287 -2.64 -8.01 9.93
N MET A 288 -3.09 -7.85 8.69
CA MET A 288 -4.05 -6.80 8.31
C MET A 288 -5.37 -6.93 9.06
N LYS A 289 -5.93 -8.15 9.15
CA LYS A 289 -7.15 -8.39 9.93
C LYS A 289 -6.96 -8.07 11.43
N SER A 290 -5.78 -8.35 11.98
CA SER A 290 -5.48 -8.07 13.39
C SER A 290 -5.35 -6.58 13.66
N MET A 291 -4.69 -5.84 12.77
CA MET A 291 -4.60 -4.39 12.84
C MET A 291 -5.98 -3.73 12.74
N LEU A 292 -6.82 -4.13 11.78
CA LEU A 292 -8.19 -3.58 11.68
C LEU A 292 -9.05 -3.88 12.91
N ARG A 293 -8.98 -5.09 13.47
CA ARG A 293 -9.67 -5.42 14.73
C ARG A 293 -9.18 -4.55 15.88
N TRP A 294 -7.87 -4.30 15.95
CA TRP A 294 -7.30 -3.44 16.97
C TRP A 294 -7.78 -1.99 16.80
N VAL A 295 -7.73 -1.44 15.58
CA VAL A 295 -8.23 -0.08 15.28
C VAL A 295 -9.70 0.05 15.65
N LYS A 296 -10.55 -0.88 15.19
CA LYS A 296 -11.99 -0.89 15.50
C LYS A 296 -12.28 -0.82 17.00
N LYS A 297 -11.45 -1.46 17.82
CA LYS A 297 -11.65 -1.55 19.27
C LYS A 297 -11.11 -0.33 20.03
N ASN A 298 -10.08 0.33 19.51
CA ASN A 298 -9.31 1.30 20.28
C ASN A 298 -9.34 2.73 19.71
N MET A 299 -9.94 2.96 18.55
CA MET A 299 -9.96 4.26 17.87
C MET A 299 -11.38 4.77 17.69
N ASP A 300 -11.60 6.04 18.02
CA ASP A 300 -12.85 6.76 17.80
C ASP A 300 -12.79 7.50 16.44
N PRO A 301 -13.52 7.06 15.41
CA PRO A 301 -13.45 7.64 14.07
C PRO A 301 -13.94 9.10 14.01
N LYS A 302 -14.61 9.61 15.05
CA LYS A 302 -15.00 11.02 15.16
C LYS A 302 -13.86 11.91 15.62
N LYS A 303 -12.83 11.34 16.24
CA LYS A 303 -11.69 12.06 16.82
C LYS A 303 -10.37 11.72 16.15
N THR A 304 -10.25 10.51 15.61
CA THR A 304 -8.99 10.00 15.07
C THR A 304 -9.07 9.78 13.57
N ARG A 305 -7.92 9.91 12.90
CA ARG A 305 -7.74 9.52 11.50
C ARG A 305 -6.71 8.41 11.41
N VAL A 306 -7.06 7.34 10.71
CA VAL A 306 -6.19 6.20 10.50
C VAL A 306 -5.87 6.08 9.01
N PHE A 307 -4.58 6.04 8.71
CA PHE A 307 -4.02 5.87 7.39
C PHE A 307 -3.26 4.55 7.31
N PHE A 308 -3.23 3.98 6.12
CA PHE A 308 -2.31 2.90 5.79
C PHE A 308 -1.58 3.25 4.51
N THR A 309 -0.27 3.44 4.61
CA THR A 309 0.62 3.66 3.47
C THR A 309 0.89 2.32 2.79
N SER A 310 0.63 2.25 1.49
CA SER A 310 0.82 1.04 0.70
C SER A 310 2.30 0.64 0.57
N MET A 311 2.55 -0.45 -0.17
CA MET A 311 3.90 -0.91 -0.51
C MET A 311 4.78 0.24 -1.07
N SER A 312 5.95 0.41 -0.48
CA SER A 312 7.08 1.09 -1.12
C SER A 312 7.81 0.09 -2.02
N PRO A 313 8.00 0.39 -3.32
CA PRO A 313 8.72 -0.50 -4.23
C PRO A 313 10.22 -0.52 -3.96
N SER A 314 10.89 -1.52 -4.51
CA SER A 314 12.35 -1.61 -4.62
C SER A 314 12.77 -1.69 -6.08
N HIS A 315 13.97 -1.22 -6.38
CA HIS A 315 14.53 -1.22 -7.74
C HIS A 315 15.82 -2.07 -7.79
N GLY A 316 15.69 -3.35 -7.46
CA GLY A 316 16.82 -4.28 -7.33
C GLY A 316 17.31 -4.89 -8.65
N LYS A 317 16.56 -4.74 -9.76
CA LYS A 317 16.86 -5.42 -11.03
C LYS A 317 16.56 -4.51 -12.22
N SER A 318 17.60 -4.02 -12.88
CA SER A 318 17.42 -3.04 -13.96
C SER A 318 16.73 -3.59 -15.21
N ILE A 319 16.81 -4.92 -15.42
CA ILE A 319 16.05 -5.61 -16.47
C ILE A 319 14.54 -5.39 -16.37
N ASP A 320 14.01 -5.11 -15.17
CA ASP A 320 12.58 -4.87 -14.98
C ASP A 320 12.12 -3.59 -15.70
N TRP A 321 13.03 -2.65 -15.94
CA TRP A 321 12.78 -1.39 -16.67
C TRP A 321 13.61 -1.27 -17.95
N GLY A 322 14.06 -2.39 -18.52
CA GLY A 322 14.78 -2.43 -19.79
C GLY A 322 16.29 -2.12 -19.70
N GLY A 323 16.85 -2.09 -18.49
CA GLY A 323 18.29 -1.96 -18.25
C GLY A 323 19.07 -3.28 -18.41
N GLU A 324 20.35 -3.26 -18.05
CA GLU A 324 21.28 -4.38 -18.21
C GLU A 324 21.06 -5.51 -17.19
N GLN A 325 21.41 -6.73 -17.59
CA GLN A 325 21.40 -7.88 -16.68
C GLN A 325 22.43 -7.69 -15.57
N GLY A 326 21.99 -7.85 -14.32
CA GLY A 326 22.83 -7.66 -13.14
C GLY A 326 22.90 -6.22 -12.64
N GLY A 327 22.36 -5.24 -13.36
CA GLY A 327 22.19 -3.87 -12.88
C GLY A 327 21.05 -3.72 -11.87
N ASN A 328 21.05 -2.62 -11.13
CA ASN A 328 20.01 -2.22 -10.17
C ASN A 328 19.86 -0.68 -10.18
N CYS A 329 19.33 -0.08 -9.10
CA CYS A 329 19.19 1.38 -8.97
C CYS A 329 20.51 2.19 -8.96
N TYR A 330 21.67 1.54 -8.96
CA TYR A 330 22.95 2.24 -9.03
C TYR A 330 23.09 3.02 -10.35
N ASN A 331 23.51 4.28 -10.26
CA ASN A 331 23.65 5.23 -11.37
C ASN A 331 22.35 5.57 -12.13
N GLU A 332 21.18 5.21 -11.60
CA GLU A 332 19.90 5.64 -12.16
C GLU A 332 19.59 7.08 -11.72
N THR A 333 19.43 7.99 -12.67
CA THR A 333 19.15 9.42 -12.41
C THR A 333 17.85 9.93 -13.06
N THR A 334 17.18 9.07 -13.83
CA THR A 334 15.95 9.38 -14.54
C THR A 334 14.79 8.49 -14.09
N LEU A 335 13.57 8.93 -14.40
CA LEU A 335 12.35 8.19 -14.13
C LEU A 335 12.24 6.94 -15.03
N ILE A 336 11.35 6.02 -14.64
CA ILE A 336 10.80 5.03 -15.56
C ILE A 336 9.62 5.67 -16.28
N GLU A 337 9.71 5.77 -17.61
CA GLU A 337 8.67 6.38 -18.45
C GLU A 337 7.54 5.42 -18.83
N ASP A 338 7.77 4.10 -18.76
CA ASP A 338 6.74 3.09 -19.02
C ASP A 338 5.66 3.14 -17.94
N SER A 339 4.51 3.71 -18.30
CA SER A 339 3.34 3.81 -17.43
C SER A 339 2.81 2.45 -16.95
N THR A 340 3.11 1.36 -17.67
CA THR A 340 2.69 -0.01 -17.34
C THR A 340 3.70 -0.76 -16.46
N TYR A 341 4.83 -0.14 -16.13
CA TYR A 341 5.90 -0.73 -15.34
C TYR A 341 5.40 -1.29 -14.00
N TRP A 342 5.87 -2.50 -13.69
CA TRP A 342 5.69 -3.13 -12.40
C TRP A 342 6.89 -4.02 -12.07
N GLY A 343 7.70 -3.62 -11.09
CA GLY A 343 8.89 -4.34 -10.69
C GLY A 343 8.62 -5.76 -10.19
N SER A 344 9.53 -6.68 -10.49
CA SER A 344 9.42 -8.11 -10.13
C SER A 344 9.45 -8.35 -8.62
N ASP A 345 10.09 -7.46 -7.86
CA ASP A 345 10.16 -7.51 -6.39
C ASP A 345 8.87 -6.99 -5.72
N CYS A 346 7.94 -6.38 -6.50
CA CYS A 346 6.66 -5.89 -6.02
C CYS A 346 5.58 -6.98 -6.11
N ARG A 347 5.17 -7.56 -4.97
CA ARG A 347 4.20 -8.66 -4.97
C ARG A 347 2.75 -8.18 -5.07
N LYS A 348 2.17 -8.27 -6.27
CA LYS A 348 0.74 -7.98 -6.54
C LYS A 348 -0.22 -8.73 -5.60
N GLY A 349 0.12 -9.96 -5.23
CA GLY A 349 -0.69 -10.77 -4.31
C GLY A 349 -0.86 -10.14 -2.92
N VAL A 350 0.21 -9.57 -2.36
CA VAL A 350 0.14 -8.88 -1.06
C VAL A 350 -0.68 -7.58 -1.15
N MET A 351 -0.58 -6.86 -2.27
CA MET A 351 -1.43 -5.69 -2.53
C MET A 351 -2.91 -6.06 -2.65
N ARG A 352 -3.22 -7.18 -3.32
CA ARG A 352 -4.58 -7.72 -3.41
C ARG A 352 -5.14 -8.05 -2.03
N VAL A 353 -4.33 -8.63 -1.15
CA VAL A 353 -4.73 -8.90 0.26
C VAL A 353 -5.17 -7.62 0.97
N ILE A 354 -4.47 -6.50 0.79
CA ILE A 354 -4.88 -5.22 1.40
C ILE A 354 -6.27 -4.81 0.88
N GLY A 355 -6.46 -4.82 -0.44
CA GLY A 355 -7.74 -4.49 -1.07
C GLY A 355 -8.89 -5.39 -0.58
N GLU A 356 -8.67 -6.70 -0.52
CA GLU A 356 -9.65 -7.67 -0.01
C GLU A 356 -10.01 -7.44 1.46
N VAL A 357 -9.02 -7.15 2.30
CA VAL A 357 -9.23 -6.99 3.75
C VAL A 357 -9.89 -5.64 4.06
N PHE A 358 -9.50 -4.58 3.36
CA PHE A 358 -10.02 -3.23 3.62
C PHE A 358 -11.43 -3.06 3.05
N SER A 359 -11.71 -3.59 1.85
CA SER A 359 -13.07 -3.55 1.25
C SER A 359 -14.13 -4.28 2.09
N LYS A 360 -13.73 -5.29 2.86
CA LYS A 360 -14.61 -6.06 3.76
C LYS A 360 -14.73 -5.45 5.16
N SER A 361 -14.09 -4.31 5.41
CA SER A 361 -14.03 -3.68 6.72
C SER A 361 -14.84 -2.39 6.77
N ASN A 362 -15.59 -2.20 7.85
CA ASN A 362 -16.29 -0.94 8.12
C ASN A 362 -15.43 0.05 8.93
N VAL A 363 -14.15 -0.26 9.17
CA VAL A 363 -13.22 0.65 9.83
C VAL A 363 -12.84 1.74 8.84
N PRO A 364 -13.03 3.04 9.17
CA PRO A 364 -12.69 4.14 8.28
C PRO A 364 -11.17 4.34 8.24
N ILE A 365 -10.51 3.55 7.40
CA ILE A 365 -9.07 3.63 7.13
C ILE A 365 -8.86 4.30 5.77
N THR A 366 -7.97 5.29 5.73
CA THR A 366 -7.60 5.97 4.49
C THR A 366 -6.37 5.28 3.91
N PHE A 367 -6.51 4.70 2.72
CA PHE A 367 -5.39 4.04 2.04
C PHE A 367 -4.58 5.08 1.25
N LEU A 368 -3.29 5.21 1.54
CA LEU A 368 -2.36 6.02 0.76
C LEU A 368 -1.70 5.12 -0.28
N ASN A 369 -2.25 5.09 -1.50
CA ASN A 369 -1.76 4.23 -2.58
C ASN A 369 -0.52 4.84 -3.26
N ILE A 370 0.61 4.81 -2.57
CA ILE A 370 1.88 5.38 -3.03
C ILE A 370 2.65 4.46 -3.99
N THR A 371 2.19 3.22 -4.20
CA THR A 371 3.00 2.18 -4.85
C THR A 371 3.34 2.54 -6.28
N GLN A 372 2.35 2.75 -7.15
CA GLN A 372 2.59 2.96 -8.58
C GLN A 372 3.40 4.24 -8.84
N LEU A 373 3.06 5.36 -8.19
CA LEU A 373 3.83 6.59 -8.33
C LEU A 373 5.28 6.43 -7.87
N SER A 374 5.51 5.63 -6.83
CA SER A 374 6.87 5.35 -6.34
C SER A 374 7.63 4.40 -7.26
N SER A 375 6.93 3.52 -7.99
CA SER A 375 7.55 2.58 -8.93
C SER A 375 8.21 3.27 -10.10
N TYR A 376 7.86 4.52 -10.41
CA TYR A 376 8.54 5.26 -11.46
C TYR A 376 9.88 5.88 -11.01
N ARG A 377 10.18 5.83 -9.71
CA ARG A 377 11.25 6.62 -9.07
C ARG A 377 12.52 5.82 -8.85
N LYS A 378 12.99 5.07 -9.85
CA LYS A 378 14.28 4.35 -9.74
C LYS A 378 15.47 5.26 -9.40
N ASP A 379 15.35 6.55 -9.72
CA ASP A 379 16.30 7.62 -9.44
C ASP A 379 16.42 7.99 -7.94
N ALA A 380 15.36 7.85 -7.14
CA ALA A 380 15.30 8.50 -5.82
C ALA A 380 15.91 7.68 -4.68
N HIS A 381 16.44 6.49 -4.96
CA HIS A 381 16.99 5.60 -3.94
C HIS A 381 18.31 6.12 -3.35
N THR A 382 18.60 5.71 -2.11
CA THR A 382 19.89 6.00 -1.46
C THR A 382 21.06 5.40 -2.21
N SER A 383 20.86 4.26 -2.88
CA SER A 383 21.90 3.57 -3.64
C SER A 383 23.14 3.34 -2.75
N ILE A 384 24.32 3.76 -3.19
CA ILE A 384 25.55 3.68 -2.40
C ILE A 384 25.76 4.88 -1.47
N TYR A 385 25.00 5.96 -1.66
CA TYR A 385 25.18 7.27 -1.03
C TYR A 385 24.49 7.30 0.34
N LYS A 386 25.07 6.56 1.28
CA LYS A 386 24.58 6.46 2.65
C LYS A 386 25.67 6.00 3.59
N LYS A 387 25.45 6.19 4.89
CA LYS A 387 26.34 5.62 5.91
C LYS A 387 26.39 4.09 5.84
N GLN A 388 27.57 3.57 5.54
CA GLN A 388 27.89 2.15 5.61
C GLN A 388 28.33 1.79 7.03
N TRP A 389 27.50 1.03 7.74
CA TRP A 389 27.78 0.64 9.14
C TRP A 389 28.83 -0.45 9.27
N SER A 390 29.04 -1.21 8.20
CA SER A 390 30.08 -2.22 8.09
C SER A 390 31.08 -1.76 7.03
N PRO A 391 32.39 -1.87 7.28
CA PRO A 391 33.39 -1.61 6.26
C PRO A 391 33.14 -2.46 5.00
N LEU A 392 33.20 -1.82 3.83
CA LEU A 392 33.06 -2.50 2.55
C LEU A 392 34.36 -3.26 2.21
N THR A 393 34.23 -4.45 1.63
CA THR A 393 35.39 -5.21 1.15
C THR A 393 35.94 -4.60 -0.16
N PRO A 394 37.19 -4.90 -0.54
CA PRO A 394 37.74 -4.46 -1.84
C PRO A 394 36.88 -4.88 -3.03
N GLU A 395 36.29 -6.08 -2.99
CA GLU A 395 35.41 -6.60 -4.04
C GLU A 395 34.10 -5.80 -4.13
N GLN A 396 33.54 -5.41 -2.97
CA GLN A 396 32.36 -4.56 -2.93
C GLN A 396 32.68 -3.18 -3.50
N LEU A 397 33.79 -2.56 -3.07
CA LEU A 397 34.22 -1.25 -3.60
C LEU A 397 34.44 -1.27 -5.11
N ALA A 398 34.97 -2.37 -5.66
CA ALA A 398 35.13 -2.55 -7.10
C ALA A 398 33.79 -2.75 -7.85
N ASN A 399 32.72 -3.14 -7.14
CA ASN A 399 31.39 -3.37 -7.71
C ASN A 399 30.29 -2.68 -6.88
N PRO A 400 30.05 -1.37 -7.08
CA PRO A 400 29.02 -0.59 -6.38
C PRO A 400 27.61 -1.19 -6.38
N VAL A 401 27.24 -1.85 -7.48
CA VAL A 401 25.95 -2.55 -7.63
C VAL A 401 25.74 -3.56 -6.51
N SER A 402 26.80 -4.21 -6.01
CA SER A 402 26.72 -5.26 -4.97
C SER A 402 26.27 -4.76 -3.59
N TYR A 403 26.39 -3.47 -3.31
CA TYR A 403 26.04 -2.88 -2.00
C TYR A 403 25.10 -1.68 -2.11
N ALA A 404 24.58 -1.41 -3.30
CA ALA A 404 23.57 -0.36 -3.52
C ALA A 404 22.25 -0.71 -2.79
N ASP A 405 21.74 0.26 -2.04
CA ASP A 405 20.45 0.18 -1.36
C ASP A 405 19.34 0.71 -2.26
N CYS A 406 18.67 -0.22 -2.93
CA CYS A 406 17.54 0.04 -3.82
C CYS A 406 16.19 -0.14 -3.12
N VAL A 407 16.16 0.12 -1.82
CA VAL A 407 14.95 0.03 -0.98
C VAL A 407 14.67 1.38 -0.35
N HIS A 408 15.66 1.97 0.31
CA HIS A 408 15.50 3.24 1.03
C HIS A 408 15.66 4.44 0.09
N TRP A 409 15.12 5.57 0.50
CA TRP A 409 14.98 6.78 -0.32
C TRP A 409 15.82 7.91 0.25
N CYS A 410 16.44 8.70 -0.63
CA CYS A 410 17.10 9.94 -0.22
C CYS A 410 16.07 10.94 0.35
N LEU A 411 16.51 11.76 1.30
CA LEU A 411 15.76 12.91 1.80
C LEU A 411 16.57 14.20 1.60
N PRO A 412 15.98 15.29 1.05
CA PRO A 412 14.62 15.41 0.49
C PRO A 412 14.43 14.52 -0.74
N GLY A 413 13.17 14.18 -1.07
CA GLY A 413 12.87 13.30 -2.21
C GLY A 413 11.47 12.69 -2.20
N LEU A 414 11.37 11.43 -2.62
CA LEU A 414 10.09 10.74 -2.85
C LEU A 414 9.16 10.73 -1.62
N GLN A 415 9.71 10.59 -0.42
CA GLN A 415 8.89 10.48 0.79
C GLN A 415 8.21 11.80 1.17
N ASP A 416 8.70 12.94 0.66
CA ASP A 416 8.03 14.23 0.79
C ASP A 416 6.68 14.21 0.05
N THR A 417 6.66 13.64 -1.16
CA THR A 417 5.42 13.43 -1.91
C THR A 417 4.44 12.52 -1.17
N TRP A 418 4.91 11.50 -0.43
CA TRP A 418 4.03 10.67 0.39
C TRP A 418 3.36 11.49 1.49
N ASN A 419 4.07 12.45 2.07
CA ASN A 419 3.54 13.38 3.06
C ASN A 419 2.63 14.46 2.46
N GLU A 420 2.86 14.89 1.22
CA GLU A 420 1.93 15.75 0.47
C GLU A 420 0.60 15.03 0.20
N LEU A 421 0.64 13.75 -0.17
CA LEU A 421 -0.56 12.92 -0.37
C LEU A 421 -1.30 12.67 0.95
N LEU A 422 -0.56 12.43 2.04
CA LEU A 422 -1.11 12.34 3.38
C LEU A 422 -1.78 13.65 3.80
N PHE A 423 -1.12 14.79 3.59
CA PHE A 423 -1.66 16.13 3.84
C PHE A 423 -2.96 16.36 3.07
N ALA A 424 -2.96 16.07 1.76
CA ALA A 424 -4.14 16.19 0.91
C ALA A 424 -5.30 15.35 1.46
N LYS A 425 -5.07 14.08 1.79
CA LYS A 425 -6.13 13.21 2.35
C LYS A 425 -6.54 13.51 3.78
N LEU A 426 -5.68 14.14 4.57
CA LEU A 426 -6.00 14.55 5.92
C LEU A 426 -6.96 15.75 5.92
N PHE A 427 -6.61 16.80 5.18
CA PHE A 427 -7.32 18.09 5.23
C PHE A 427 -8.37 18.27 4.12
N TYR A 428 -8.23 17.56 2.99
CA TYR A 428 -9.10 17.66 1.82
C TYR A 428 -9.51 16.26 1.33
N PRO A 429 -10.15 15.43 2.20
CA PRO A 429 -10.41 14.02 1.94
C PRO A 429 -11.26 13.75 0.68
#